data_AF-D1YHS8-F1
#
_entry.id   AF-D1YHS8-F1
#
_cell.length_a   1.000
_cell.length_b   1.000
_cell.length_c   1.000
_cell.angle_alpha   90.00
_cell.angle_beta   90.00
_cell.angle_gamma   90.00
#
_symmetry.space_group_name_H-M   'P 1'
#
loop_
_entity.id
_entity.type
_entity.pdbx_description
1 polymer ?
#
loop_
_entity_poly.entity_id
_entity_poly.type
_entity_poly.pdbx_seq_one_letter_code
_entity_poly.pdbx_strand_id
1 'polypeptide(L)' 'MIEFFKTQHLIESMVSERIVPGVNYAFIKKKQVFTSTVGFASLMPEIEQLSPFALYDLASLTKVLGTTNVF' A
#
# COMPACT_ATOMS: atom_id res chain seq x y z
N MET A 1 -9.39 -17.45 0.74
CA MET A 1 -10.11 -16.67 -0.29
C MET A 1 -10.09 -15.21 0.16
N ILE A 2 -9.80 -14.27 -0.73
CA ILE A 2 -9.88 -12.83 -0.39
C ILE A 2 -11.33 -12.54 -0.01
N GLU A 3 -11.57 -11.96 1.16
CA GLU A 3 -12.93 -11.62 1.62
C GLU A 3 -13.20 -10.11 1.54
N PHE A 4 -12.22 -9.32 1.12
CA PHE A 4 -12.26 -7.85 1.13
C PHE A 4 -12.46 -7.24 -0.26
N PHE A 5 -13.26 -7.88 -1.13
CA PHE A 5 -13.41 -7.46 -2.53
C PHE A 5 -13.84 -6.00 -2.71
N LYS A 6 -14.78 -5.52 -1.88
CA LYS A 6 -15.23 -4.11 -1.93
C LYS A 6 -14.09 -3.15 -1.60
N THR A 7 -13.29 -3.47 -0.59
CA THR A 7 -12.14 -2.65 -0.17
C THR A 7 -11.02 -2.70 -1.20
N GLN A 8 -10.71 -3.89 -1.74
CA GLN A 8 -9.77 -4.05 -2.84
C GLN A 8 -10.16 -3.18 -4.04
N HIS A 9 -11.42 -3.29 -4.46
CA HIS A 9 -11.93 -2.53 -5.60
C HIS A 9 -11.83 -1.02 -5.36
N LEU A 10 -12.19 -0.55 -4.16
CA LEU A 10 -12.05 0.87 -3.81
C LEU A 10 -10.58 1.34 -3.89
N ILE A 11 -9.64 0.58 -3.32
CA ILE A 11 -8.21 0.94 -3.35
C ILE A 11 -7.71 0.99 -4.79
N GLU A 12 -8.06 0.00 -5.62
CA GLU A 12 -7.66 -0.06 -7.02
C GLU A 12 -8.35 1.02 -7.86
N SER A 13 -9.59 1.39 -7.53
CA SER A 13 -10.30 2.47 -8.23
C SER A 13 -9.61 3.81 -8.01
N MET A 14 -9.06 4.07 -6.81
CA MET A 14 -8.28 5.30 -6.54
C MET A 14 -7.06 5.46 -7.47
N VAL A 15 -6.44 4.35 -7.89
CA VAL A 15 -5.35 4.39 -8.89
C VAL A 15 -5.92 4.68 -10.29
N SER A 16 -6.99 3.99 -10.67
CA SER A 16 -7.61 4.16 -12.00
C SER A 16 -8.23 5.56 -12.21
N GLU A 17 -8.78 6.14 -11.14
CA GLU A 17 -9.35 7.49 -11.07
C GLU A 17 -8.26 8.55 -10.88
N ARG A 18 -6.97 8.15 -10.80
CA ARG A 18 -5.79 9.00 -10.66
C ARG A 18 -5.80 9.88 -9.40
N ILE A 19 -6.45 9.41 -8.34
CA ILE A 19 -6.40 10.04 -7.00
C ILE A 19 -5.01 9.82 -6.39
N VAL A 20 -4.43 8.64 -6.60
CA VAL A 20 -3.05 8.30 -6.20
C VAL A 20 -2.30 7.70 -7.40
N PRO A 21 -0.97 7.88 -7.51
CA PRO A 21 -0.19 7.35 -8.63
C PRO A 21 -0.03 5.83 -8.57
N GLY A 22 0.05 5.26 -7.36
CA GLY A 22 0.18 3.84 -7.12
C GLY A 22 0.06 3.51 -5.62
N VAL A 23 -0.16 2.23 -5.32
CA VAL A 23 -0.40 1.75 -3.96
C VAL A 23 0.15 0.34 -3.77
N ASN A 24 0.88 0.14 -2.66
CA ASN A 24 1.14 -1.16 -2.08
C ASN A 24 0.21 -1.34 -0.88
N TYR A 25 -0.53 -2.43 -0.82
CA TYR A 25 -1.42 -2.71 0.31
C TYR A 25 -1.42 -4.19 0.69
N ALA A 26 -1.79 -4.46 1.94
CA ALA A 26 -1.93 -5.81 2.46
C ALA A 26 -3.22 -5.98 3.27
N PHE A 27 -3.92 -7.10 3.06
CA PHE A 27 -4.98 -7.57 3.94
C PHE A 27 -4.44 -8.69 4.84
N ILE A 28 -4.57 -8.50 6.14
CA ILE A 28 -4.13 -9.46 7.14
C ILE A 28 -5.38 -10.04 7.82
N LYS A 29 -5.57 -11.35 7.72
CA LYS A 29 -6.66 -12.07 8.41
C LYS A 29 -6.13 -13.34 9.07
N LYS A 30 -6.09 -13.33 10.41
CA LYS A 30 -5.48 -14.42 11.21
C LYS A 30 -4.03 -14.66 10.78
N LYS A 31 -3.73 -15.83 10.21
CA LYS A 31 -2.40 -16.22 9.71
C LYS A 31 -2.23 -16.01 8.20
N GLN A 32 -3.23 -15.45 7.51
CA GLN A 32 -3.18 -15.19 6.08
C GLN A 32 -2.84 -13.72 5.83
N VAL A 33 -1.90 -13.51 4.91
CA VAL A 33 -1.52 -12.21 4.39
C VAL A 33 -1.73 -12.23 2.89
N PHE A 34 -2.48 -11.27 2.38
CA PHE A 34 -2.62 -11.03 0.95
C PHE A 34 -2.04 -9.66 0.64
N THR A 35 -1.10 -9.59 -0.30
CA THR A 35 -0.43 -8.35 -0.71
C THR A 35 -0.74 -8.05 -2.17
N SER A 36 -0.82 -6.77 -2.51
CA SER A 36 -0.97 -6.31 -3.89
C SER A 36 -0.22 -5.00 -4.11
N THR A 37 0.18 -4.79 -5.37
CA THR A 37 0.93 -3.63 -5.86
C THR A 37 0.28 -3.17 -7.16
N VAL A 38 -0.13 -1.91 -7.22
CA VAL A 38 -0.83 -1.35 -8.39
C VAL A 38 -0.33 0.08 -8.67
N GLY A 39 -0.19 0.43 -9.95
CA GLY A 39 0.19 1.78 -10.39
C GLY A 39 1.69 2.06 -10.42
N PHE A 40 2.05 3.31 -10.23
CA PHE A 40 3.40 3.85 -10.45
C PHE A 40 3.98 4.44 -9.15
N ALA A 41 5.29 4.30 -8.96
CA ALA A 41 6.03 4.92 -7.85
C ALA A 41 6.25 6.42 -8.10
N SER A 42 6.48 6.79 -9.37
CA SER A 42 6.65 8.17 -9.80
C SER A 42 5.99 8.39 -11.15
N LEU A 43 5.47 9.60 -11.37
CA LEU A 43 4.95 10.05 -12.66
C LEU A 43 5.86 11.11 -13.29
N MET A 44 6.71 11.75 -12.48
CA MET A 44 7.61 12.83 -12.89
C MET A 44 8.86 12.84 -11.98
N PRO A 45 10.06 13.14 -12.52
CA PRO A 45 10.34 13.44 -13.92
C PRO A 45 10.21 12.24 -14.85
N GLU A 46 10.38 11.03 -14.32
CA GLU A 46 10.26 9.77 -15.07
C GLU A 46 9.10 8.94 -14.53
N ILE A 47 8.41 8.25 -15.42
CA ILE A 47 7.36 7.29 -15.05
C ILE A 47 8.05 6.01 -14.58
N GLU A 48 7.88 5.69 -13.31
CA GLU A 48 8.50 4.51 -12.69
C GLU A 48 7.43 3.55 -12.18
N GLN A 49 7.54 2.27 -12.54
CA GLN A 49 6.61 1.23 -12.10
C GLN A 49 6.73 1.01 -10.60
N LEU A 50 5.59 0.90 -9.89
CA LEU A 50 5.64 0.63 -8.46
C LEU A 50 6.15 -0.79 -8.19
N SER A 51 7.18 -0.89 -7.35
CA SER A 51 7.71 -2.15 -6.84
C SER A 51 6.99 -2.60 -5.56
N PRO A 52 6.74 -3.90 -5.36
CA PRO A 52 6.25 -4.43 -4.07
C PRO A 52 7.23 -4.21 -2.91
N PHE A 53 8.49 -3.86 -3.20
CA PHE A 53 9.54 -3.60 -2.21
C PHE A 53 9.84 -2.10 -2.04
N ALA A 54 8.97 -1.22 -2.55
CA ALA A 54 9.16 0.22 -2.44
C ALA A 54 9.27 0.65 -0.96
N LEU A 55 10.18 1.60 -0.71
CA LEU A 55 10.34 2.24 0.59
C LEU A 55 9.47 3.49 0.64
N TYR A 56 8.78 3.69 1.76
CA TYR A 56 7.88 4.82 1.95
C TYR A 56 8.32 5.65 3.15
N ASP A 57 8.17 6.97 3.05
CA ASP A 57 8.14 7.81 4.25
C ASP A 57 6.81 7.56 4.97
N LEU A 58 6.87 6.81 6.06
CA LEU A 58 5.72 6.45 6.86
C LEU A 58 5.31 7.55 7.85
N ALA A 59 6.07 8.65 7.93
CA ALA A 59 5.82 9.79 8.79
C ALA A 59 5.40 9.37 10.22
N SER A 60 4.21 9.75 10.68
CA SER A 60 3.75 9.47 12.03
C SER A 60 3.52 7.98 12.34
N LEU A 61 3.40 7.10 11.34
CA LEU A 61 3.25 5.66 11.59
C LEU A 61 4.51 5.07 12.24
N THR A 62 5.68 5.69 12.05
CA THR A 62 6.94 5.31 12.72
C THR A 62 6.83 5.35 14.26
N LYS A 63 5.94 6.19 14.81
CA LYS A 63 5.68 6.28 16.26
C LYS A 63 5.21 4.95 16.83
N VAL A 64 4.45 4.16 16.06
CA VAL A 64 3.97 2.84 16.50
C VAL A 64 5.14 1.92 16.80
N LEU A 65 6.14 1.86 15.91
CA LEU A 65 7.34 1.06 16.12
C LEU A 65 8.09 1.48 17.40
N GLY A 66 8.13 2.78 17.67
CA GLY A 66 8.75 3.34 18.87
C GLY A 66 8.01 2.99 20.16
N THR A 67 6.69 2.85 20.13
CA THR A 67 5.90 2.52 21.34
C THR A 67 5.67 1.03 21.53
N THR A 68 5.68 0.22 20.48
CA THR A 68 5.45 -1.24 20.62
C THR A 68 6.71 -2.03 20.91
N ASN A 69 7.89 -1.55 20.49
CA ASN A 69 9.14 -2.29 20.64
C ASN A 69 10.01 -1.82 21.81
N VAL A 70 9.71 -0.65 22.38
CA VAL A 70 10.48 -0.03 23.47
C VAL A 70 9.83 -0.29 24.85
N PHE A 71 8.57 -0.70 24.89
CA PHE A 71 7.83 -1.12 26.08
C PHE A 71 7.47 -2.59 25.99
#